data_AF-A0A2D8ABT7-F1
#
_entry.id   AF-A0A2D8ABT7-F1
#
_cell.length_a   1.000
_cell.length_b   1.000
_cell.length_c   1.000
_cell.angle_alpha   90.00
_cell.angle_beta   90.00
_cell.angle_gamma   90.00
#
_symmetry.space_group_name_H-M   'P 1'
#
loop_
_entity.id
_entity.type
_entity.pdbx_description
1 polymer ?
#
loop_
_entity_poly.entity_id
_entity_poly.type
_entity_poly.pdbx_seq_one_letter_code
_entity_poly.pdbx_strand_id
1 'polypeptide(L)'
;MASVLLLAVNRHQERYFSAIAQAAEDIDIRVLHDNKLPVAVLPRRLSKAERDLIASVRDQRLKTVEQESLGFKVSGTLRSILSLYYFLSCYIFFLRTEKFFAHNAFQLIGLWNGMKWRQKITRYVIAGTDTLFFENGAFPDTTTVDAEGVNYASSIPRSRDFYLSYSKVMTKPLPDRLTERKPKKAPAIHQSGDVPLPDRYLFVPFQVDSDTQIVEYSPWIKNMEHLYSVLEDVVRVTGADLPVIVIKEHPSSKNDYRYLHSRNGRILFYNNENTQIQFQNKWFLFHH
;
A
#
# COMPACT_ATOMS: atom_id res chain seq x y z
N MET A 1 -2.12 9.75 33.09
CA MET A 1 -1.67 8.71 32.13
C MET A 1 -2.24 9.14 30.79
N ALA A 2 -1.41 9.21 29.76
CA ALA A 2 -1.86 9.59 28.42
C ALA A 2 -3.05 8.76 27.98
N SER A 3 -4.10 9.43 27.49
CA SER A 3 -5.32 8.80 27.00
C SER A 3 -5.11 8.22 25.61
N VAL A 4 -4.17 8.79 24.83
CA VAL A 4 -3.91 8.40 23.44
C VAL A 4 -2.45 7.98 23.24
N LEU A 5 -2.23 6.93 22.45
CA LEU A 5 -0.90 6.52 21.97
C LEU A 5 -0.82 6.61 20.45
N LEU A 6 0.15 7.33 19.90
CA LEU A 6 0.49 7.30 18.47
C LEU A 6 1.78 6.48 18.25
N LEU A 7 1.67 5.35 17.56
CA LEU A 7 2.78 4.42 17.33
C LEU A 7 3.46 4.68 15.98
N ALA A 8 4.70 5.16 16.01
CA ALA A 8 5.54 5.36 14.83
C ALA A 8 6.45 4.14 14.56
N VAL A 9 6.62 3.79 13.28
CA VAL A 9 7.58 2.75 12.84
C VAL A 9 8.75 3.32 12.05
N ASN A 10 8.76 4.63 11.79
CA ASN A 10 9.86 5.34 11.17
C ASN A 10 9.92 6.81 11.64
N ARG A 11 11.05 7.48 11.37
CA ARG A 11 11.30 8.87 11.78
C ARG A 11 10.33 9.89 11.19
N HIS A 12 9.79 9.64 9.99
CA HIS A 12 8.83 10.58 9.39
C HIS A 12 7.50 10.55 10.13
N GLN A 13 7.00 9.35 10.46
CA GLN A 13 5.82 9.18 11.31
C GLN A 13 6.05 9.72 12.71
N GLU A 14 7.21 9.48 13.33
CA GLU A 14 7.53 10.02 14.67
C GLU A 14 7.48 11.55 14.67
N ARG A 15 8.04 12.21 13.65
CA ARG A 15 7.97 13.66 13.49
C ARG A 15 6.54 14.16 13.32
N TYR A 16 5.78 13.51 12.44
CA TYR A 16 4.39 13.88 12.18
C TYR A 16 3.51 13.73 13.43
N PHE A 17 3.58 12.59 14.11
CA PHE A 17 2.83 12.36 15.35
C PHE A 17 3.27 13.26 16.49
N SER A 18 4.56 13.63 16.55
CA SER A 18 5.04 14.62 17.53
C SER A 18 4.44 15.99 17.26
N ALA A 19 4.28 16.39 15.99
CA ALA A 19 3.62 17.64 15.64
C ALA A 19 2.13 17.63 16.02
N ILE A 20 1.43 16.51 15.80
CA ILE A 20 0.04 16.34 16.28
C ILE A 20 -0.02 16.49 17.80
N ALA A 21 0.85 15.78 18.53
CA ALA A 21 0.86 15.80 19.99
C ALA A 21 1.16 17.21 20.55
N GLN A 22 2.00 18.00 19.88
CA GLN A 22 2.30 19.38 20.28
C GLN A 22 1.17 20.35 19.96
N ALA A 23 0.39 20.10 18.90
CA ALA A 23 -0.72 20.96 18.49
C ALA A 23 -2.03 20.64 19.24
N ALA A 24 -2.13 19.48 19.89
CA ALA A 24 -3.29 19.11 20.69
C ALA A 24 -3.20 19.75 22.08
N GLU A 25 -4.10 20.70 22.37
CA GLU A 25 -4.12 21.42 23.67
C GLU A 25 -4.84 20.61 24.76
N ASP A 26 -5.92 19.89 24.40
CA ASP A 26 -6.82 19.23 25.36
C ASP A 26 -6.67 17.69 25.42
N ILE A 27 -5.72 17.12 24.68
CA ILE A 27 -5.55 15.67 24.57
C ILE A 27 -4.13 15.27 24.99
N ASP A 28 -4.02 14.44 26.03
CA ASP A 28 -2.74 13.87 26.45
C ASP A 28 -2.32 12.74 25.48
N ILE A 29 -1.52 13.13 24.47
CA ILE A 29 -1.03 12.24 23.42
C ILE A 29 0.41 11.81 23.70
N ARG A 30 0.62 10.50 23.86
CA ARG A 30 1.95 9.89 23.90
C ARG A 30 2.38 9.43 22.51
N VAL A 31 3.57 9.82 22.06
CA VAL A 31 4.19 9.30 20.84
C VAL A 31 5.23 8.24 21.19
N LEU A 32 5.18 7.08 20.54
CA LEU A 32 6.15 6.00 20.73
C LEU A 32 6.67 5.50 19.38
N HIS A 33 7.98 5.60 19.17
CA HIS A 33 8.63 4.86 18.10
C HIS A 33 8.81 3.39 18.54
N ASP A 34 8.47 2.46 17.65
CA ASP A 34 8.50 1.02 17.92
C ASP A 34 9.87 0.46 18.36
N ASN A 35 10.98 1.11 18.02
CA ASN A 35 12.31 0.76 18.48
C ASN A 35 12.49 0.98 19.99
N LYS A 36 11.68 1.85 20.61
CA LYS A 36 11.64 2.14 22.06
C LYS A 36 10.74 1.16 22.83
N LEU A 37 10.13 0.16 22.19
CA LEU A 37 9.42 -0.90 22.89
C LEU A 37 10.36 -1.62 23.89
N PRO A 38 9.86 -2.15 25.02
CA PRO A 38 10.70 -2.81 26.01
C PRO A 38 11.41 -4.03 25.40
N VAL A 39 12.47 -4.49 26.06
CA VAL A 39 13.15 -5.73 25.68
C VAL A 39 12.24 -6.93 25.95
N ALA A 40 12.20 -7.87 25.01
CA ALA A 40 11.42 -9.11 25.11
C ALA A 40 11.90 -9.97 26.28
N VAL A 41 10.97 -10.64 26.96
CA VAL A 41 11.29 -11.70 27.93
C VAL A 41 11.19 -13.03 27.20
N LEU A 42 12.29 -13.78 27.19
CA LEU A 42 12.42 -15.03 26.43
C LEU A 42 12.80 -16.19 27.36
N PRO A 43 12.35 -17.43 27.08
CA PRO A 43 11.35 -17.80 26.06
C PRO A 43 9.90 -17.68 26.60
N ARG A 44 8.96 -17.25 25.74
CA ARG A 44 7.50 -17.32 26.01
C ARG A 44 6.84 -18.31 25.07
N ARG A 45 6.11 -19.28 25.62
CA ARG A 45 5.31 -20.21 24.83
C ARG A 45 4.12 -19.50 24.20
N LEU A 46 3.98 -19.61 22.89
CA LEU A 46 2.87 -19.00 22.16
C LEU A 46 1.62 -19.88 22.20
N SER A 47 0.44 -19.25 22.15
CA SER A 47 -0.83 -19.92 21.87
C SER A 47 -0.91 -20.37 20.40
N LYS A 48 -1.95 -21.14 20.03
CA LYS A 48 -2.17 -21.52 18.62
C LYS A 48 -2.43 -20.28 17.75
N ALA A 49 -3.34 -19.41 18.19
CA ALA A 49 -3.69 -18.18 17.47
C ALA A 49 -2.47 -17.25 17.28
N GLU A 50 -1.62 -17.12 18.30
CA GLU A 50 -0.39 -16.32 18.21
C GLU A 50 0.62 -16.91 17.21
N ARG A 51 0.76 -18.24 17.16
CA ARG A 51 1.59 -18.91 16.15
C ARG A 51 1.04 -18.70 14.74
N ASP A 52 -0.27 -18.82 14.57
CA ASP A 52 -0.94 -18.67 13.28
C ASP A 52 -0.80 -17.22 12.77
N LEU A 53 -0.93 -16.22 13.66
CA LEU A 53 -0.64 -14.81 13.36
C LEU A 53 0.81 -14.62 12.90
N ILE A 54 1.79 -15.09 13.68
CA ILE A 54 3.21 -14.91 13.35
C ILE A 54 3.55 -15.59 12.03
N ALA A 55 3.00 -16.79 11.78
CA ALA A 55 3.17 -17.51 10.52
C ALA A 55 2.57 -16.72 9.35
N SER A 56 1.34 -16.23 9.48
CA SER A 56 0.67 -15.39 8.47
C SER A 56 1.48 -14.13 8.14
N VAL A 57 1.95 -13.41 9.16
CA VAL A 57 2.75 -12.19 8.99
C VAL A 57 4.12 -12.49 8.38
N ARG A 58 4.76 -13.60 8.77
CA ARG A 58 6.02 -14.07 8.14
C ARG A 58 5.80 -14.37 6.66
N ASP A 59 4.74 -15.08 6.31
CA ASP A 59 4.45 -15.49 4.94
C ASP A 59 4.12 -14.28 4.06
N GLN A 60 3.40 -13.28 4.59
CA GLN A 60 3.21 -11.99 3.92
C GLN A 60 4.55 -11.31 3.61
N ARG A 61 5.49 -11.30 4.55
CA ARG A 61 6.83 -10.71 4.35
C ARG A 61 7.65 -11.48 3.32
N LEU A 62 7.61 -12.81 3.34
CA LEU A 62 8.26 -13.65 2.33
C LEU A 62 7.69 -13.37 0.94
N LYS A 63 6.36 -13.34 0.80
CA LYS A 63 5.68 -13.03 -0.45
C LYS A 63 6.05 -11.64 -0.96
N THR A 64 6.17 -10.64 -0.09
CA THR A 64 6.61 -9.28 -0.46
C THR A 64 8.00 -9.31 -1.10
N VAL A 65 8.95 -10.03 -0.49
CA VAL A 65 10.31 -10.14 -1.05
C VAL A 65 10.30 -10.93 -2.36
N GLU A 66 9.55 -12.01 -2.45
CA GLU A 66 9.39 -12.78 -3.70
C GLU A 66 8.86 -11.88 -4.83
N GLN A 67 7.83 -11.08 -4.56
CA GLN A 67 7.23 -10.15 -5.53
C GLN A 67 8.18 -9.02 -5.96
N GLU A 68 9.11 -8.64 -5.09
CA GLU A 68 10.10 -7.60 -5.35
C GLU A 68 11.42 -8.13 -5.93
N SER A 69 11.57 -9.45 -6.02
CA SER A 69 12.76 -10.11 -6.54
C SER A 69 12.65 -10.35 -8.05
N LEU A 70 13.79 -10.33 -8.74
CA LEU A 70 13.85 -10.60 -10.17
C LEU A 70 13.19 -11.95 -10.52
N GLY A 71 12.25 -11.92 -11.45
CA GLY A 71 11.51 -13.10 -11.88
C GLY A 71 10.52 -13.65 -10.83
N PHE A 72 10.14 -12.82 -9.86
CA PHE A 72 9.14 -13.14 -8.82
C PHE A 72 9.52 -14.36 -7.95
N LYS A 73 10.82 -14.63 -7.79
CA LYS A 73 11.34 -15.84 -7.14
C LYS A 73 12.51 -15.53 -6.22
N VAL A 74 12.60 -16.31 -5.16
CA VAL A 74 13.72 -16.34 -4.21
C VAL A 74 14.25 -17.77 -4.17
N SER A 75 15.57 -17.95 -4.10
CA SER A 75 16.16 -19.29 -4.01
C SER A 75 15.70 -20.01 -2.73
N GLY A 76 15.59 -21.34 -2.78
CA GLY A 76 15.12 -22.14 -1.64
C GLY A 76 15.92 -21.89 -0.36
N THR A 77 17.25 -21.80 -0.47
CA THR A 77 18.15 -21.50 0.65
C THR A 77 17.88 -20.12 1.25
N LEU A 78 17.80 -19.08 0.41
CA LEU A 78 17.53 -17.72 0.87
C LEU A 78 16.14 -17.62 1.50
N ARG A 79 15.14 -18.30 0.90
CA ARG A 79 13.77 -18.36 1.44
C ARG A 79 13.74 -18.98 2.84
N SER A 80 14.48 -20.06 3.08
CA SER A 80 14.59 -20.69 4.40
C SER A 80 15.26 -19.77 5.43
N ILE A 81 16.35 -19.10 5.05
CA ILE A 81 17.04 -18.12 5.90
C ILE A 81 16.11 -16.96 6.26
N LEU A 82 15.44 -16.37 5.26
CA LEU A 82 14.50 -15.28 5.46
C LEU A 82 13.30 -15.71 6.29
N SER A 83 12.80 -16.94 6.11
CA SER A 83 11.69 -17.50 6.87
C SER A 83 12.02 -17.55 8.37
N LEU A 84 13.21 -18.05 8.72
CA LEU A 84 13.67 -18.09 10.11
C LEU A 84 13.88 -16.68 10.68
N TYR A 85 14.53 -15.80 9.91
CA TYR A 85 14.75 -14.40 10.32
C TYR A 85 13.43 -13.63 10.53
N TYR A 86 12.47 -13.79 9.63
CA TYR A 86 11.16 -13.15 9.74
C TYR A 86 10.34 -13.74 10.87
N PHE A 87 10.37 -15.06 11.07
CA PHE A 87 9.76 -15.68 12.23
C PHE A 87 10.32 -15.09 13.54
N LEU A 88 11.65 -15.07 13.70
CA LEU A 88 12.30 -14.60 14.92
C LEU A 88 12.04 -13.10 15.16
N SER A 89 12.11 -12.28 14.11
CA SER A 89 11.81 -10.85 14.23
C SER A 89 10.34 -10.57 14.55
N CYS A 90 9.39 -11.31 13.95
CA CYS A 90 7.97 -11.21 14.29
C CYS A 90 7.71 -11.68 15.73
N TYR A 91 8.32 -12.80 16.15
CA TYR A 91 8.21 -13.32 17.50
C TYR A 91 8.75 -12.34 18.55
N ILE A 92 9.97 -11.84 18.36
CA ILE A 92 10.54 -10.84 19.27
C ILE A 92 9.65 -9.58 19.30
N PHE A 93 9.21 -9.08 18.14
CA PHE A 93 8.37 -7.89 18.09
C PHE A 93 7.03 -8.10 18.81
N PHE A 94 6.39 -9.27 18.65
CA PHE A 94 5.17 -9.65 19.37
C PHE A 94 5.38 -9.55 20.89
N LEU A 95 6.44 -10.17 21.43
CA LEU A 95 6.71 -10.15 22.87
C LEU A 95 6.99 -8.75 23.41
N ARG A 96 7.73 -7.93 22.65
CA ARG A 96 8.01 -6.53 23.04
C ARG A 96 6.72 -5.71 23.09
N THR A 97 5.84 -5.93 22.11
CA THR A 97 4.54 -5.23 22.00
C THR A 97 3.60 -5.67 23.12
N GLU A 98 3.47 -6.97 23.35
CA GLU A 98 2.65 -7.51 24.43
C GLU A 98 3.11 -7.00 25.80
N LYS A 99 4.42 -7.05 26.09
CA LYS A 99 4.96 -6.54 27.34
C LYS A 99 4.67 -5.05 27.53
N PHE A 100 4.71 -4.26 26.46
CA PHE A 100 4.40 -2.84 26.52
C PHE A 100 2.93 -2.63 26.92
N PHE A 101 1.99 -3.25 26.21
CA PHE A 101 0.56 -3.08 26.48
C PHE A 101 0.07 -3.79 27.75
N ALA A 102 0.82 -4.77 28.28
CA ALA A 102 0.54 -5.34 29.60
C ALA A 102 0.74 -4.34 30.75
N HIS A 103 1.57 -3.29 30.55
CA HIS A 103 1.87 -2.29 31.58
C HIS A 103 1.37 -0.88 31.22
N ASN A 104 0.77 -0.71 30.04
CA ASN A 104 0.31 0.58 29.54
C ASN A 104 -1.06 0.40 28.89
N ALA A 105 -2.08 1.05 29.45
CA ALA A 105 -3.41 1.11 28.88
C ALA A 105 -3.64 2.50 28.26
N PHE A 106 -4.29 2.52 27.09
CA PHE A 106 -4.68 3.73 26.38
C PHE A 106 -6.14 3.57 25.95
N GLN A 107 -6.86 4.69 25.86
CA GLN A 107 -8.24 4.68 25.34
C GLN A 107 -8.24 4.60 23.82
N LEU A 108 -7.27 5.25 23.18
CA LEU A 108 -7.17 5.34 21.73
C LEU A 108 -5.73 5.08 21.26
N ILE A 109 -5.56 4.33 20.18
CA ILE A 109 -4.26 4.04 19.58
C ILE A 109 -4.25 4.46 18.10
N GLY A 110 -3.31 5.34 17.73
CA GLY A 110 -3.07 5.71 16.34
C GLY A 110 -1.97 4.88 15.70
N LEU A 111 -2.27 4.27 14.56
CA LEU A 111 -1.33 3.49 13.75
C LEU A 111 -1.20 4.12 12.36
N TRP A 112 0.03 4.24 11.84
CA TRP A 112 0.22 4.60 10.43
C TRP A 112 0.05 3.37 9.55
N ASN A 113 -0.97 3.39 8.70
CA ASN A 113 -1.52 2.24 7.98
C ASN A 113 -2.05 1.16 8.96
N GLY A 114 -2.72 0.13 8.44
CA GLY A 114 -3.27 -0.97 9.26
C GLY A 114 -2.76 -2.37 8.87
N MET A 115 -2.04 -2.48 7.76
CA MET A 115 -1.86 -3.75 7.04
C MET A 115 -0.41 -4.23 6.93
N LYS A 116 0.55 -3.40 7.35
CA LYS A 116 1.96 -3.79 7.39
C LYS A 116 2.24 -4.69 8.61
N TRP A 117 3.34 -5.44 8.55
CA TRP A 117 3.61 -6.55 9.48
C TRP A 117 3.64 -6.14 10.97
N ARG A 118 4.20 -4.97 11.29
CA ARG A 118 4.24 -4.45 12.67
C ARG A 118 2.83 -4.11 13.15
N GLN A 119 2.06 -3.43 12.31
CA GLN A 119 0.70 -3.02 12.56
C GLN A 119 -0.21 -4.23 12.76
N LYS A 120 -0.08 -5.29 11.95
CA LYS A 120 -0.85 -6.54 12.15
C LYS A 120 -0.58 -7.17 13.51
N ILE A 121 0.69 -7.22 13.93
CA ILE A 121 1.06 -7.73 15.26
C ILE A 121 0.51 -6.82 16.36
N THR A 122 0.68 -5.50 16.24
CA THR A 122 0.16 -4.54 17.21
C THR A 122 -1.34 -4.64 17.36
N ARG A 123 -2.10 -4.65 16.24
CA ARG A 123 -3.56 -4.78 16.21
C ARG A 123 -4.05 -6.03 16.92
N TYR A 124 -3.34 -7.14 16.78
CA TYR A 124 -3.69 -8.36 17.51
C TYR A 124 -3.51 -8.19 19.03
N VAL A 125 -2.42 -7.55 19.47
CA VAL A 125 -2.14 -7.33 20.89
C VAL A 125 -3.12 -6.35 21.53
N ILE A 126 -3.54 -5.32 20.79
CA ILE A 126 -4.45 -4.27 21.28
C ILE A 126 -5.93 -4.55 20.97
N ALA A 127 -6.26 -5.80 20.62
CA ALA A 127 -7.63 -6.18 20.25
C ALA A 127 -8.62 -5.73 21.33
N GLY A 128 -9.64 -4.95 20.92
CA GLY A 128 -10.62 -4.34 21.81
C GLY A 128 -10.29 -2.90 22.26
N THR A 129 -9.16 -2.32 21.83
CA THR A 129 -8.85 -0.90 22.04
C THR A 129 -9.22 -0.09 20.80
N ASP A 130 -9.82 1.09 20.99
CA ASP A 130 -10.15 1.97 19.87
C ASP A 130 -8.89 2.36 19.10
N THR A 131 -8.98 2.33 17.77
CA THR A 131 -7.83 2.51 16.89
C THR A 131 -8.14 3.51 15.78
N LEU A 132 -7.23 4.45 15.53
CA LEU A 132 -7.24 5.31 14.34
C LEU A 132 -6.13 4.89 13.38
N PHE A 133 -6.47 4.83 12.10
CA PHE A 133 -5.52 4.55 11.03
C PHE A 133 -5.18 5.83 10.28
N PHE A 134 -3.89 6.13 10.20
CA PHE A 134 -3.34 7.28 9.50
C PHE A 134 -2.73 6.86 8.16
N GLU A 135 -2.88 7.69 7.13
CA GLU A 135 -2.15 7.57 5.87
C GLU A 135 -1.93 8.95 5.25
N ASN A 136 -0.98 9.06 4.34
CA ASN A 136 -0.90 10.25 3.49
C ASN A 136 -2.23 10.46 2.76
N GLY A 137 -2.71 11.70 2.72
CA GLY A 137 -3.92 12.03 1.99
C GLY A 137 -3.71 12.00 0.48
N ALA A 138 -4.82 12.06 -0.27
CA ALA A 138 -4.81 12.03 -1.73
C ALA A 138 -4.13 13.26 -2.36
N PHE A 139 -4.07 14.37 -1.61
CA PHE A 139 -3.40 15.60 -2.01
C PHE A 139 -2.14 15.84 -1.17
N PRO A 140 -1.13 16.55 -1.71
CA PRO A 140 0.04 16.94 -0.94
C PRO A 140 -0.34 17.69 0.34
N ASP A 141 0.45 17.49 1.40
CA ASP A 141 0.27 18.14 2.69
C ASP A 141 -1.10 17.86 3.36
N THR A 142 -1.77 16.78 2.94
CA THR A 142 -2.98 16.27 3.59
C THR A 142 -2.74 14.90 4.22
N THR A 143 -3.55 14.56 5.22
CA THR A 143 -3.52 13.25 5.90
C THR A 143 -4.94 12.69 5.96
N THR A 144 -5.07 11.40 5.68
CA THR A 144 -6.31 10.65 5.90
C THR A 144 -6.26 10.00 7.27
N VAL A 145 -7.33 10.15 8.05
CA VAL A 145 -7.50 9.52 9.37
C VAL A 145 -8.89 8.91 9.44
N ASP A 146 -8.97 7.64 9.80
CA ASP A 146 -10.22 6.87 9.79
C ASP A 146 -10.15 5.72 10.82
N ALA A 147 -11.25 5.43 11.50
CA ALA A 147 -11.35 4.41 12.55
C ALA A 147 -11.52 2.98 12.01
N GLU A 148 -12.08 2.81 10.81
CA GLU A 148 -12.27 1.50 10.17
C GLU A 148 -10.99 1.06 9.43
N GLY A 149 -10.31 2.01 8.78
CA GLY A 149 -9.10 1.74 8.01
C GLY A 149 -8.76 2.85 7.03
N VAL A 150 -7.66 2.71 6.30
CA VAL A 150 -7.24 3.70 5.29
C VAL A 150 -7.15 3.07 3.91
N ASN A 151 -7.17 3.90 2.87
CA ASN A 151 -7.22 3.48 1.47
C ASN A 151 -8.48 2.63 1.19
N TYR A 152 -8.35 1.45 0.59
CA TYR A 152 -9.49 0.58 0.34
C TYR A 152 -10.21 0.17 1.63
N ALA A 153 -9.54 0.12 2.78
CA ALA A 153 -10.17 -0.23 4.06
C ALA A 153 -10.95 0.92 4.72
N SER A 154 -11.02 2.09 4.09
CA SER A 154 -11.69 3.26 4.67
C SER A 154 -13.20 3.09 4.77
N SER A 155 -13.77 3.83 5.72
CA SER A 155 -15.21 3.97 5.96
C SER A 155 -15.93 4.78 4.87
N ILE A 156 -15.18 5.41 3.96
CA ILE A 156 -15.73 6.23 2.89
C ILE A 156 -16.59 5.36 1.97
N PRO A 157 -17.87 5.73 1.71
CA PRO A 157 -18.73 4.97 0.81
C PRO A 157 -18.14 4.83 -0.60
N ARG A 158 -18.27 3.62 -1.17
CA ARG A 158 -17.85 3.33 -2.55
C ARG A 158 -18.93 3.62 -3.59
N SER A 159 -20.15 3.95 -3.15
CA SER A 159 -21.27 4.18 -4.06
C SER A 159 -21.07 5.47 -4.84
N ARG A 160 -21.33 5.41 -6.15
CA ARG A 160 -21.28 6.58 -7.02
C ARG A 160 -22.19 7.71 -6.53
N ASP A 161 -23.37 7.35 -6.03
CA ASP A 161 -24.39 8.30 -5.58
C ASP A 161 -23.93 9.16 -4.40
N PHE A 162 -23.09 8.61 -3.52
CA PHE A 162 -22.47 9.38 -2.45
C PHE A 162 -21.64 10.54 -3.01
N TYR A 163 -20.74 10.27 -3.96
CA TYR A 163 -19.89 11.32 -4.55
C TYR A 163 -20.68 12.33 -5.40
N LEU A 164 -21.68 11.86 -6.15
CA LEU A 164 -22.51 12.75 -6.97
C LEU A 164 -23.35 13.69 -6.11
N SER A 165 -23.89 13.21 -4.98
CA SER A 165 -24.63 14.05 -4.03
C SER A 165 -23.72 15.02 -3.27
N TYR A 166 -22.47 14.62 -2.99
CA TYR A 166 -21.48 15.43 -2.28
C TYR A 166 -21.04 16.69 -3.04
N SER A 167 -21.03 16.65 -4.38
CA SER A 167 -20.68 17.80 -5.24
C SER A 167 -21.49 19.08 -4.95
N LYS A 168 -22.71 18.94 -4.41
CA LYS A 168 -23.59 20.05 -4.05
C LYS A 168 -23.19 20.80 -2.78
N VAL A 169 -22.24 20.26 -2.02
CA VAL A 169 -21.81 20.77 -0.70
C VAL A 169 -20.41 21.41 -0.76
N MET A 170 -19.72 21.32 -1.91
CA MET A 170 -18.39 21.89 -2.09
C MET A 170 -18.43 23.42 -2.08
N THR A 171 -17.82 24.03 -1.06
CA THR A 171 -17.71 25.49 -0.90
C THR A 171 -16.32 26.04 -1.27
N LYS A 172 -15.32 25.16 -1.47
CA LYS A 172 -13.96 25.56 -1.87
C LYS A 172 -13.64 25.10 -3.29
N PRO A 173 -13.00 25.95 -4.11
CA PRO A 173 -12.50 25.53 -5.41
C PRO A 173 -11.45 24.42 -5.25
N LEU A 174 -11.51 23.41 -6.11
CA LEU A 174 -10.47 22.39 -6.19
C LEU A 174 -9.18 22.99 -6.75
N PRO A 175 -8.00 22.48 -6.36
CA PRO A 175 -6.75 22.95 -6.94
C PRO A 175 -6.69 22.63 -8.44
N ASP A 176 -6.37 23.64 -9.26
CA ASP A 176 -6.30 23.51 -10.73
C ASP A 176 -5.13 22.64 -11.21
N ARG A 177 -4.15 22.36 -10.35
CA ARG A 177 -2.96 21.58 -10.71
C ARG A 177 -2.60 20.56 -9.63
N LEU A 178 -2.49 19.29 -10.04
CA LEU A 178 -1.95 18.22 -9.19
C LEU A 178 -0.44 18.33 -9.18
N THR A 179 0.16 18.48 -7.99
CA THR A 179 1.61 18.57 -7.85
C THR A 179 2.23 17.18 -8.00
N GLU A 180 2.97 16.97 -9.09
CA GLU A 180 3.63 15.70 -9.35
C GLU A 180 4.83 15.45 -8.43
N ARG A 181 4.95 14.19 -8.00
CA ARG A 181 6.15 13.70 -7.34
C ARG A 181 7.21 13.40 -8.40
N LYS A 182 8.35 14.08 -8.36
CA LYS A 182 9.49 13.79 -9.26
C LYS A 182 9.85 12.29 -9.16
N PRO A 183 9.96 11.57 -10.29
CA PRO A 183 10.35 10.16 -10.27
C PRO A 183 11.76 10.02 -9.69
N LYS A 184 11.96 9.00 -8.83
CA LYS A 184 13.24 8.74 -8.15
C LYS A 184 14.26 8.00 -9.02
N LYS A 185 13.83 7.39 -10.14
CA LYS A 185 14.71 6.74 -11.11
C LYS A 185 14.92 7.67 -12.29
N ALA A 186 16.15 7.73 -12.81
CA ALA A 186 16.41 8.34 -14.11
C ALA A 186 15.51 7.66 -15.15
N PRO A 187 14.98 8.41 -16.15
CA PRO A 187 14.16 7.81 -17.20
C PRO A 187 14.93 6.64 -17.80
N ALA A 188 14.35 5.45 -17.74
CA ALA A 188 14.92 4.30 -18.41
C ALA A 188 15.04 4.67 -19.90
N ILE A 189 16.23 4.49 -20.48
CA ILE A 189 16.49 4.79 -21.90
C ILE A 189 15.36 4.16 -22.74
N HIS A 190 14.54 5.03 -23.34
CA HIS A 190 13.22 4.69 -23.87
C HIS A 190 13.35 4.08 -25.27
N GLN A 191 12.74 2.91 -25.48
CA GLN A 191 12.49 2.31 -26.81
C GLN A 191 11.02 2.42 -27.25
N SER A 192 10.20 3.22 -26.58
CA SER A 192 8.97 3.67 -27.23
C SER A 192 9.38 4.72 -28.26
N GLY A 193 9.57 4.31 -29.51
CA GLY A 193 9.53 5.25 -30.63
C GLY A 193 8.27 6.11 -30.54
N ASP A 194 8.24 7.23 -31.26
CA ASP A 194 7.16 8.23 -31.30
C ASP A 194 5.79 7.67 -31.74
N VAL A 195 5.25 6.68 -31.04
CA VAL A 195 3.94 6.11 -31.29
C VAL A 195 2.94 7.05 -30.62
N PRO A 196 2.13 7.79 -31.40
CA PRO A 196 1.13 8.67 -30.83
C PRO A 196 0.11 7.83 -30.04
N LEU A 197 -0.44 8.43 -28.98
CA LEU A 197 -1.53 7.80 -28.24
C LEU A 197 -2.73 7.56 -29.19
N PRO A 198 -3.34 6.36 -29.16
CA PRO A 198 -4.55 6.11 -29.95
C PRO A 198 -5.70 7.02 -29.54
N ASP A 199 -6.59 7.37 -30.48
CA ASP A 199 -7.77 8.20 -30.22
C ASP A 199 -8.72 7.58 -29.18
N ARG A 200 -8.79 6.26 -29.13
CA ARG A 200 -9.61 5.49 -28.17
C ARG A 200 -8.77 4.39 -27.54
N TYR A 201 -8.64 4.45 -26.22
CA TYR A 201 -7.87 3.46 -25.48
C TYR A 201 -8.44 3.19 -24.09
N LEU A 202 -8.18 1.97 -23.59
CA LEU A 202 -8.38 1.60 -22.20
C LEU A 202 -7.05 1.76 -21.47
N PHE A 203 -7.05 2.49 -20.35
CA PHE A 203 -5.83 2.68 -19.59
C PHE A 203 -5.73 1.80 -18.37
N VAL A 204 -4.55 1.21 -18.22
CA VAL A 204 -4.23 0.32 -17.12
C VAL A 204 -2.93 0.80 -16.46
N PRO A 205 -3.02 1.51 -15.32
CA PRO A 205 -1.83 1.86 -14.57
C PRO A 205 -1.29 0.60 -13.89
N PHE A 206 -0.05 0.23 -14.18
CA PHE A 206 0.65 -0.74 -13.35
C PHE A 206 0.93 -0.13 -11.99
N GLN A 207 0.92 -1.00 -10.98
CA GLN A 207 1.25 -0.67 -9.61
C GLN A 207 2.51 -1.44 -9.18
N VAL A 208 2.97 -1.23 -7.95
CA VAL A 208 4.05 -2.06 -7.38
C VAL A 208 3.49 -3.45 -7.09
N ASP A 209 4.17 -4.53 -7.48
CA ASP A 209 3.63 -5.89 -7.33
C ASP A 209 3.41 -6.31 -5.86
N SER A 210 4.21 -5.73 -4.95
CA SER A 210 4.07 -5.93 -3.50
C SER A 210 3.11 -4.93 -2.83
N ASP A 211 2.38 -4.12 -3.61
CA ASP A 211 1.39 -3.20 -3.06
C ASP A 211 0.34 -3.98 -2.27
N THR A 212 0.12 -3.53 -1.03
CA THR A 212 -0.80 -4.19 -0.10
C THR A 212 -2.23 -4.11 -0.61
N GLN A 213 -2.58 -3.11 -1.43
CA GLN A 213 -3.89 -3.03 -2.05
C GLN A 213 -4.15 -4.20 -3.02
N ILE A 214 -3.17 -4.53 -3.88
CA ILE A 214 -3.29 -5.68 -4.79
C ILE A 214 -3.26 -6.99 -4.00
N VAL A 215 -2.29 -7.13 -3.12
CA VAL A 215 -2.05 -8.39 -2.40
C VAL A 215 -3.24 -8.78 -1.51
N GLU A 216 -3.96 -7.81 -0.94
CA GLU A 216 -5.07 -8.08 -0.02
C GLU A 216 -6.46 -7.92 -0.65
N TYR A 217 -6.65 -6.99 -1.58
CA TYR A 217 -7.98 -6.72 -2.17
C TYR A 217 -8.15 -7.21 -3.61
N SER A 218 -7.09 -7.70 -4.25
CA SER A 218 -7.16 -8.31 -5.59
C SER A 218 -6.48 -9.68 -5.62
N PRO A 219 -6.88 -10.65 -4.76
CA PRO A 219 -6.14 -11.90 -4.56
C PRO A 219 -6.03 -12.80 -5.80
N TRP A 220 -6.87 -12.55 -6.81
CA TRP A 220 -6.85 -13.26 -8.09
C TRP A 220 -5.76 -12.73 -9.05
N ILE A 221 -5.26 -11.50 -8.84
CA ILE A 221 -4.10 -10.95 -9.56
C ILE A 221 -2.83 -11.21 -8.73
N LYS A 222 -1.93 -12.03 -9.28
CA LYS A 222 -0.69 -12.40 -8.59
C LYS A 222 0.34 -11.27 -8.57
N ASN A 223 0.44 -10.53 -9.68
CA ASN A 223 1.40 -9.46 -9.95
C ASN A 223 1.01 -8.75 -11.26
N MET A 224 1.76 -7.72 -11.68
CA MET A 224 1.46 -6.99 -12.91
C MET A 224 1.71 -7.80 -14.19
N GLU A 225 2.59 -8.80 -14.15
CA GLU A 225 2.75 -9.74 -15.27
C GLU A 225 1.50 -10.61 -15.47
N HIS A 226 0.90 -11.10 -14.38
CA HIS A 226 -0.35 -11.84 -14.44
C HIS A 226 -1.51 -10.96 -14.91
N LEU A 227 -1.55 -9.70 -14.45
CA LEU A 227 -2.49 -8.72 -15.00
C LEU A 227 -2.32 -8.57 -16.51
N TYR A 228 -1.09 -8.45 -16.99
CA TYR A 228 -0.82 -8.40 -18.43
C TYR A 228 -1.36 -9.63 -19.16
N SER A 229 -1.12 -10.85 -18.66
CA SER A 229 -1.68 -12.07 -19.25
C SER A 229 -3.21 -12.08 -19.30
N VAL A 230 -3.87 -11.58 -18.24
CA VAL A 230 -5.33 -11.42 -18.24
C VAL A 230 -5.78 -10.44 -19.33
N LEU A 231 -5.05 -9.33 -19.52
CA LEU A 231 -5.37 -8.37 -20.59
C LEU A 231 -5.16 -8.98 -21.98
N GLU A 232 -4.14 -9.82 -22.17
CA GLU A 232 -3.96 -10.59 -23.42
C GLU A 232 -5.17 -11.51 -23.68
N ASP A 233 -5.66 -12.18 -22.64
CA ASP A 233 -6.84 -13.04 -22.74
C ASP A 233 -8.10 -12.23 -23.10
N VAL A 234 -8.29 -11.07 -22.48
CA VAL A 234 -9.40 -10.16 -22.81
C VAL A 234 -9.32 -9.72 -24.26
N VAL A 235 -8.15 -9.25 -24.73
CA VAL A 235 -7.91 -8.86 -26.13
C VAL A 235 -8.23 -10.01 -27.08
N ARG A 236 -7.81 -11.24 -26.75
CA ARG A 236 -8.09 -12.43 -27.57
C ARG A 236 -9.58 -12.73 -27.69
N VAL A 237 -10.33 -12.59 -26.60
CA VAL A 237 -11.76 -12.91 -26.55
C VAL A 237 -12.63 -11.81 -27.17
N THR A 238 -12.31 -10.54 -26.94
CA THR A 238 -13.09 -9.40 -27.47
C THR A 238 -12.65 -8.95 -28.86
N GLY A 239 -11.43 -9.28 -29.28
CA GLY A 239 -10.95 -9.00 -30.63
C GLY A 239 -10.91 -7.52 -30.99
N ALA A 240 -11.43 -7.18 -32.18
CA ALA A 240 -11.32 -5.84 -32.75
C ALA A 240 -12.14 -4.77 -32.01
N ASP A 241 -13.19 -5.18 -31.28
CA ASP A 241 -14.15 -4.27 -30.63
C ASP A 241 -13.60 -3.61 -29.35
N LEU A 242 -12.56 -4.19 -28.75
CA LEU A 242 -11.92 -3.62 -27.57
C LEU A 242 -10.98 -2.47 -27.96
N PRO A 243 -11.09 -1.27 -27.38
CA PRO A 243 -10.09 -0.21 -27.57
C PRO A 243 -8.66 -0.71 -27.28
N VAL A 244 -7.66 -0.06 -27.88
CA VAL A 244 -6.25 -0.37 -27.61
C VAL A 244 -5.99 -0.21 -26.11
N ILE A 245 -5.26 -1.14 -25.50
CA ILE A 245 -4.91 -1.04 -24.08
C ILE A 245 -3.61 -0.25 -23.99
N VAL A 246 -3.57 0.76 -23.13
CA VAL A 246 -2.37 1.54 -22.84
C VAL A 246 -1.98 1.33 -21.39
N ILE A 247 -0.80 0.75 -21.18
CA ILE A 247 -0.22 0.48 -19.89
C ILE A 247 0.79 1.58 -19.55
N LYS A 248 0.78 2.04 -18.29
CA LYS A 248 1.85 2.88 -17.74
C LYS A 248 2.49 2.19 -16.56
N GLU A 249 3.80 2.00 -16.61
CA GLU A 249 4.55 1.39 -15.53
C GLU A 249 4.66 2.27 -14.30
N HIS A 250 4.64 1.65 -13.12
CA HIS A 250 4.84 2.37 -11.88
C HIS A 250 6.32 2.77 -11.73
N PRO A 251 6.67 4.04 -11.48
CA PRO A 251 8.07 4.50 -11.41
C PRO A 251 8.86 3.88 -10.25
N SER A 252 8.14 3.39 -9.23
CA SER A 252 8.74 2.69 -8.09
C SER A 252 8.71 1.16 -8.22
N SER A 253 8.23 0.60 -9.34
CA SER A 253 8.34 -0.85 -9.55
C SER A 253 9.81 -1.26 -9.61
N LYS A 254 10.12 -2.40 -9.00
CA LYS A 254 11.47 -3.01 -9.03
C LYS A 254 11.62 -3.96 -10.21
N ASN A 255 10.52 -4.47 -10.73
CA ASN A 255 10.49 -5.40 -11.84
C ASN A 255 10.62 -4.67 -13.17
N ASP A 256 11.22 -5.36 -14.14
CA ASP A 256 11.43 -4.87 -15.50
C ASP A 256 10.46 -5.59 -16.44
N TYR A 257 9.56 -4.83 -17.07
CA TYR A 257 8.53 -5.36 -17.97
C TYR A 257 8.85 -5.17 -19.45
N ARG A 258 10.07 -4.77 -19.83
CA ARG A 258 10.42 -4.49 -21.23
C ARG A 258 10.16 -5.66 -22.18
N TYR A 259 10.28 -6.89 -21.69
CA TYR A 259 9.97 -8.09 -22.47
C TYR A 259 8.48 -8.25 -22.83
N LEU A 260 7.58 -7.50 -22.16
CA LEU A 260 6.15 -7.45 -22.47
C LEU A 260 5.83 -6.39 -23.54
N HIS A 261 6.71 -5.41 -23.76
CA HIS A 261 6.41 -4.21 -24.58
C HIS A 261 6.07 -4.52 -26.04
N SER A 262 6.67 -5.57 -26.61
CA SER A 262 6.47 -5.97 -28.00
C SER A 262 5.61 -7.23 -28.14
N ARG A 263 5.06 -7.76 -27.04
CA ARG A 263 4.42 -9.07 -27.02
C ARG A 263 3.03 -9.07 -27.66
N ASN A 264 2.28 -7.97 -27.57
CA ASN A 264 0.95 -7.85 -28.16
C ASN A 264 0.73 -6.46 -28.76
N GLY A 265 0.47 -6.39 -30.07
CA GLY A 265 0.30 -5.11 -30.78
C GLY A 265 -0.93 -4.28 -30.37
N ARG A 266 -1.87 -4.84 -29.59
CA ARG A 266 -3.03 -4.12 -29.04
C ARG A 266 -2.84 -3.69 -27.58
N ILE A 267 -1.68 -3.97 -26.99
CA ILE A 267 -1.33 -3.55 -25.63
C ILE A 267 -0.03 -2.75 -25.71
N LEU A 268 -0.15 -1.44 -25.58
CA LEU A 268 0.96 -0.49 -25.74
C LEU A 268 1.47 -0.04 -24.36
N PHE A 269 2.78 0.09 -24.21
CA PHE A 269 3.38 0.69 -23.02
C PHE A 269 3.71 2.16 -23.28
N TYR A 270 3.18 3.05 -22.45
CA TYR A 270 3.30 4.49 -22.61
C TYR A 270 3.84 5.16 -21.34
N ASN A 271 5.17 5.14 -21.24
CA ASN A 271 5.93 5.61 -20.08
C ASN A 271 6.46 7.06 -20.24
N ASN A 272 6.30 7.68 -21.41
CA ASN A 272 6.92 8.97 -21.77
C ASN A 272 6.17 10.20 -21.25
N GLU A 273 4.86 10.12 -21.01
CA GLU A 273 4.08 11.31 -20.66
C GLU A 273 3.69 11.42 -19.19
N ASN A 274 3.54 12.68 -18.79
CA ASN A 274 3.00 13.12 -17.52
C ASN A 274 1.66 12.41 -17.20
N THR A 275 1.52 11.90 -15.97
CA THR A 275 0.31 11.17 -15.55
C THR A 275 -0.94 12.06 -15.65
N GLN A 276 -0.81 13.39 -15.52
CA GLN A 276 -1.92 14.34 -15.60
C GLN A 276 -2.50 14.47 -17.02
N ILE A 277 -1.66 14.46 -18.07
CA ILE A 277 -2.10 14.55 -19.48
C ILE A 277 -2.88 13.29 -19.87
N GLN A 278 -2.49 12.15 -19.32
CA GLN A 278 -3.18 10.89 -19.60
C GLN A 278 -4.55 10.80 -18.93
N PHE A 279 -4.88 11.58 -17.89
CA PHE A 279 -6.21 11.51 -17.27
C PHE A 279 -7.30 12.28 -18.02
N GLN A 280 -6.92 13.28 -18.84
CA GLN A 280 -7.87 14.19 -19.47
C GLN A 280 -8.64 13.58 -20.66
N ASN A 281 -8.19 12.44 -21.21
CA ASN A 281 -8.78 11.84 -22.43
C ASN A 281 -9.44 10.45 -22.23
N LYS A 282 -9.91 10.08 -21.02
CA LYS A 282 -10.28 8.68 -20.72
C LYS A 282 -11.76 8.41 -20.45
N TRP A 283 -12.21 7.26 -20.95
CA TRP A 283 -13.54 6.68 -20.71
C TRP A 283 -13.56 5.57 -19.63
N PHE A 284 -12.43 4.97 -19.24
CA PHE A 284 -12.42 4.00 -18.13
C PHE A 284 -11.03 3.85 -17.49
N LEU A 285 -11.00 3.88 -16.15
CA LEU A 285 -9.85 3.48 -15.34
C LEU A 285 -10.15 2.06 -14.82
N PHE A 286 -9.31 1.08 -15.14
CA PHE A 286 -9.45 -0.23 -14.54
C PHE A 286 -8.93 -0.15 -13.10
N HIS A 287 -9.86 -0.03 -12.15
CA HIS A 287 -9.56 -0.16 -10.73
C HIS A 287 -10.09 -1.53 -10.29
N HIS A 288 -9.19 -2.40 -9.84
CA HIS A 288 -9.54 -3.70 -9.28
C HIS A 288 -10.32 -3.57 -7.98
#